data_AF-A0A3C0WMI5-F1
#
_entry.id   AF-A0A3C0WMI5-F1
#
_cell.length_a   1.000
_cell.length_b   1.000
_cell.length_c   1.000
_cell.angle_alpha   90.00
_cell.angle_beta   90.00
_cell.angle_gamma   90.00
#
_symmetry.space_group_name_H-M   'P 1'
#
loop_
_entity.id
_entity.type
_entity.pdbx_description
1 polymer ?
#
loop_
_entity_poly.entity_id
_entity_poly.type
_entity_poly.pdbx_seq_one_letter_code
_entity_poly.pdbx_strand_id
1 'polypeptide(L)'
;MTSAVSINRLWVIVLNNGDVVIDWGDGVFQDVMSGAFLPEVDQTGSHPVQDNECSGLEKAGAIQGFDKFQVYVYDLPARSKKSLD
;
A
#
# COMPACT_ATOMS: atom_id res chain seq x y z
N MET A 1 -8.42 -10.34 -16.52
CA MET A 1 -7.26 -9.44 -16.67
C MET A 1 -7.32 -8.52 -15.47
N THR A 2 -6.66 -8.89 -14.37
CA THR A 2 -6.59 -8.03 -13.18
C THR A 2 -5.66 -6.88 -13.55
N SER A 3 -6.20 -5.67 -13.65
CA SER A 3 -5.39 -4.50 -13.99
C SER A 3 -4.52 -4.16 -12.78
N ALA A 4 -3.21 -4.11 -12.97
CA ALA A 4 -2.29 -3.64 -11.94
C ALA A 4 -2.51 -2.13 -11.74
N VAL A 5 -2.60 -1.69 -10.50
CA VAL A 5 -2.57 -0.27 -10.18
C VAL A 5 -1.13 0.11 -9.90
N SER A 6 -0.63 1.13 -10.60
CA SER A 6 0.67 1.70 -10.30
C SER A 6 0.55 2.74 -9.19
N ILE A 7 1.30 2.52 -8.12
CA ILE A 7 1.36 3.43 -6.98
C ILE A 7 2.75 4.04 -6.92
N ASN A 8 2.81 5.35 -6.65
CA ASN A 8 4.08 6.00 -6.40
C ASN A 8 4.70 5.38 -5.16
N ARG A 9 5.94 4.93 -5.28
CA ARG A 9 6.66 4.25 -4.20
C ARG A 9 6.77 5.09 -2.93
N LEU A 10 6.84 6.42 -3.04
CA LEU A 10 6.88 7.32 -1.88
C LEU A 10 5.58 7.31 -1.07
N TRP A 11 4.48 6.82 -1.64
CA TRP A 11 3.20 6.66 -0.96
C TRP A 11 3.06 5.29 -0.30
N VAL A 12 3.95 4.35 -0.60
CA VAL A 12 3.98 3.04 0.04
C VAL A 12 4.89 3.15 1.26
N ILE A 13 4.29 3.09 2.43
CA ILE A 13 4.93 3.30 3.72
C ILE A 13 5.04 1.98 4.46
N VAL A 14 6.23 1.69 4.97
CA VAL A 14 6.47 0.60 5.91
C VAL A 14 6.43 1.18 7.30
N LEU A 15 5.55 0.63 8.12
CA LEU A 15 5.36 1.01 9.51
C LEU A 15 6.41 0.34 10.39
N ASN A 16 6.63 0.89 11.58
CA ASN A 16 7.60 0.35 12.53
C ASN A 16 7.28 -1.09 13.01
N ASN A 17 6.02 -1.52 12.88
CA ASN A 17 5.60 -2.90 13.16
C ASN A 17 5.83 -3.86 11.98
N GLY A 18 6.31 -3.37 10.83
CA GLY A 18 6.55 -4.15 9.62
C GLY A 18 5.37 -4.22 8.65
N ASP A 19 4.21 -3.65 9.01
CA ASP A 19 3.07 -3.58 8.09
C ASP A 19 3.36 -2.59 6.96
N VAL A 20 2.79 -2.87 5.78
CA VAL A 20 2.98 -2.05 4.59
C VAL A 20 1.64 -1.46 4.16
N VAL A 21 1.57 -0.14 4.14
CA VAL A 21 0.36 0.62 3.83
C VAL A 21 0.60 1.58 2.68
N ILE A 22 -0.46 1.95 1.97
CA ILE A 22 -0.47 3.05 1.02
C ILE A 22 -1.08 4.26 1.72
N ASP A 23 -0.33 5.36 1.76
CA ASP A 23 -0.81 6.67 2.20
C ASP A 23 -1.46 7.40 1.03
N TRP A 24 -2.78 7.57 1.10
CA TRP A 24 -3.56 8.30 0.10
C TRP A 24 -3.68 9.80 0.40
N GLY A 25 -3.08 10.26 1.50
CA GLY A 25 -3.28 11.60 2.07
C GLY A 25 -4.52 11.67 2.97
N ASP A 26 -4.71 12.83 3.61
CA ASP A 26 -5.86 13.14 4.48
C ASP A 26 -6.11 12.11 5.61
N GLY A 27 -5.06 11.43 6.08
CA GLY A 27 -5.15 10.39 7.09
C GLY A 27 -5.80 9.08 6.60
N VAL A 28 -5.88 8.89 5.28
CA VAL A 28 -6.45 7.68 4.67
C VAL A 28 -5.33 6.73 4.29
N PHE A 29 -5.30 5.59 4.97
CA PHE A 29 -4.33 4.53 4.70
C PHE A 29 -5.02 3.28 4.19
N GLN A 30 -4.32 2.51 3.38
CA GLN A 30 -4.79 1.21 2.90
C GLN A 30 -3.72 0.15 3.08
N ASP A 31 -4.05 -0.94 3.75
CA ASP A 31 -3.14 -2.08 3.91
C ASP A 31 -2.92 -2.79 2.57
N VAL A 32 -1.66 -3.02 2.20
CA VAL A 32 -1.28 -3.62 0.92
C VAL A 32 -1.64 -5.10 0.87
N MET A 33 -1.62 -5.79 2.01
CA MET A 33 -1.84 -7.24 2.07
C MET A 33 -3.33 -7.60 1.98
N SER A 34 -4.18 -6.90 2.72
CA SER A 34 -5.62 -7.17 2.84
C SER A 34 -6.48 -6.26 1.98
N GLY A 35 -5.93 -5.13 1.50
CA GLY A 35 -6.68 -4.09 0.81
C GLY A 35 -7.61 -3.28 1.72
N ALA A 36 -7.58 -3.49 3.05
CA ALA A 36 -8.45 -2.80 3.99
C ALA A 36 -8.02 -1.34 4.20
N PHE A 37 -8.99 -0.43 4.26
CA PHE A 37 -8.74 0.95 4.66
C PHE A 37 -8.57 1.03 6.18
N LEU A 38 -7.48 1.66 6.61
CA LEU A 38 -7.14 1.86 8.02
C LEU A 38 -7.47 3.32 8.41
N PRO A 39 -8.27 3.53 9.47
CA PRO A 39 -8.70 4.86 9.88
C PRO A 39 -7.62 5.66 10.62
N GLU A 40 -6.64 4.97 11.21
CA GLU A 40 -5.54 5.59 11.95
C GLU A 40 -4.34 4.63 11.91
N VAL A 41 -3.16 5.18 11.67
CA VAL A 41 -1.92 4.42 11.53
C VAL A 41 -0.80 5.16 12.25
N ASP A 42 -0.07 4.48 13.12
CA ASP A 42 1.10 5.06 13.78
C ASP A 42 2.28 5.11 12.79
N GLN A 43 2.57 6.30 12.31
CA GLN A 43 3.70 6.55 11.41
C GLN A 43 5.02 6.81 12.16
N THR A 44 5.05 6.74 13.49
CA THR A 44 6.27 6.98 14.26
C THR A 44 7.35 5.95 13.88
N GLY A 45 8.44 6.44 13.29
CA GLY A 45 9.54 5.58 12.80
C GLY A 45 9.23 4.85 11.48
N SER A 46 8.13 5.20 10.82
CA SER A 46 7.81 4.70 9.47
C SER A 46 8.75 5.28 8.41
N HIS A 47 8.84 4.60 7.27
CA HIS A 47 9.60 5.08 6.11
C HIS A 47 9.00 4.60 4.79
N PRO A 48 9.33 5.26 3.67
CA PRO A 48 8.97 4.75 2.35
C PRO A 48 9.59 3.37 2.10
N VAL A 49 8.87 2.53 1.34
CA VAL A 49 9.28 1.15 1.05
C VAL A 49 10.61 1.07 0.28
N GLN A 50 11.48 0.17 0.72
CA GLN A 50 12.81 -0.09 0.19
C GLN A 50 12.84 -1.34 -0.72
N ASP A 51 13.93 -1.54 -1.47
CA ASP A 51 13.99 -2.57 -2.53
C ASP A 51 13.90 -3.99 -1.96
N ASN A 52 14.53 -4.19 -0.80
CA ASN A 52 14.47 -5.45 -0.06
C ASN A 52 13.04 -5.78 0.41
N GLU A 53 12.29 -4.77 0.85
CA GLU A 53 10.91 -4.91 1.31
C GLU A 53 9.97 -5.17 0.14
N CYS A 54 10.10 -4.42 -0.95
CA CYS A 54 9.36 -4.70 -2.18
C CYS A 54 9.64 -6.12 -2.69
N SER A 55 10.90 -6.58 -2.66
CA SER A 55 11.23 -7.96 -3.04
C SER A 55 10.58 -8.99 -2.11
N GLY A 56 10.43 -8.68 -0.81
CA GLY A 56 9.68 -9.49 0.13
C GLY A 56 8.19 -9.56 -0.20
N LEU A 57 7.58 -8.41 -0.48
CA LEU A 57 6.16 -8.28 -0.85
C LEU A 57 5.83 -9.01 -2.15
N GLU A 58 6.71 -8.91 -3.15
CA GLU A 58 6.55 -9.60 -4.44
C GLU A 58 6.60 -11.12 -4.24
N LYS A 59 7.56 -11.61 -3.45
CA LYS A 59 7.67 -13.04 -3.12
C LYS A 59 6.49 -13.56 -2.30
N ALA A 60 5.91 -12.71 -1.45
CA ALA A 60 4.71 -13.02 -0.68
C ALA A 60 3.43 -12.97 -1.52
N GLY A 61 3.50 -12.47 -2.77
CA GLY A 61 2.34 -12.31 -3.66
C GLY A 61 1.44 -11.14 -3.25
N ALA A 62 1.95 -10.17 -2.48
CA ALA A 62 1.24 -8.97 -2.07
C ALA A 62 1.20 -7.91 -3.18
N ILE A 63 2.28 -7.84 -3.94
CA ILE A 63 2.43 -6.95 -5.09
C ILE A 63 2.76 -7.78 -6.33
N GLN A 64 2.43 -7.26 -7.50
CA GLN A 64 2.74 -7.88 -8.77
C GLN A 64 4.20 -7.61 -9.20
N GLY A 65 4.80 -6.52 -8.71
CA GLY A 65 6.18 -6.16 -8.97
C GLY A 65 6.46 -4.72 -8.56
N PHE A 66 7.69 -4.26 -8.80
CA PHE A 66 8.09 -2.88 -8.50
C PHE A 66 9.25 -2.44 -9.37
N ASP A 67 9.47 -1.13 -9.44
CA ASP A 67 10.66 -0.52 -10.01
C ASP A 67 11.18 0.62 -9.11
N LYS A 68 12.07 1.46 -9.67
CA LYS A 68 12.69 2.57 -8.94
C LYS A 68 11.67 3.61 -8.45
N PHE A 69 10.52 3.74 -9.11
CA PHE A 69 9.53 4.79 -8.87
C PHE A 69 8.15 4.25 -8.51
N GLN A 70 7.81 3.03 -8.93
CA GLN A 70 6.46 2.50 -8.82
C GLN A 70 6.42 1.13 -8.14
N VAL A 71 5.33 0.91 -7.41
CA VAL A 71 4.91 -0.39 -6.91
C VAL A 71 3.64 -0.77 -7.66
N TYR A 72 3.61 -1.97 -8.23
CA TYR A 72 2.48 -2.49 -8.98
C TYR A 72 1.68 -3.42 -8.07
N VAL A 73 0.53 -2.95 -7.59
CA VAL A 73 -0.35 -3.72 -6.70
C VAL A 73 -1.49 -4.35 -7.49
N TYR A 74 -1.99 -5.49 -6.99
CA TYR A 74 -3.22 -6.08 -7.52
C TYR A 74 -4.40 -5.14 -7.27
N ASP A 75 -5.37 -5.12 -8.20
CA ASP A 75 -6.54 -4.23 -8.21
C ASP A 75 -7.13 -4.03 -6.81
N LEU A 76 -6.68 -2.97 -6.13
CA LEU A 76 -7.04 -2.70 -4.75
C LEU A 76 -8.53 -2.34 -4.71
N PRO A 77 -9.29 -2.83 -3.72
CA PRO A 77 -10.71 -2.51 -3.65
C PRO A 77 -10.86 -0.98 -3.59
N ALA A 78 -11.59 -0.44 -4.56
CA ALA A 78 -11.95 0.98 -4.56
C ALA A 78 -12.68 1.30 -3.25
N ARG A 79 -12.31 2.42 -2.62
CA ARG A 79 -12.97 2.87 -1.38
C ARG A 79 -14.47 2.81 -1.56
N SER A 80 -15.15 1.99 -0.75
CA SER A 80 -16.60 1.99 -0.71
C SER A 80 -17.04 3.38 -0.28
N LYS A 81 -17.55 4.18 -1.22
CA LYS A 81 -18.30 5.38 -0.87
C LYS A 81 -19.52 4.87 -0.15
N LYS A 82 -19.52 4.91 1.19
CA LYS A 82 -20.76 4.86 1.95
C LYS A 82 -21.64 5.95 1.34
N SER A 83 -22.68 5.54 0.62
CA SER A 83 -23.69 6.47 0.15
C SER A 83 -24.25 7.13 1.41
N LEU A 84 -24.12 8.45 1.52
CA LEU A 84 -24.83 9.22 2.53
C LEU A 84 -26.32 9.01 2.22
N ASP A 85 -27.05 8.36 3.14
CA ASP A 85 -28.52 8.44 3.20
C ASP A 85 -28.89 9.64 4.08
#